data_AF-A0A379WHC6-F1
#
_entry.id   AF-A0A379WHC6-F1
#
_cell.length_a   1.000
_cell.length_b   1.000
_cell.length_c   1.000
_cell.angle_alpha   90.00
_cell.angle_beta   90.00
_cell.angle_gamma   90.00
#
_symmetry.space_group_name_H-M   'P 1'
#
loop_
_entity.id
_entity.type
_entity.pdbx_description
1 polymer ?
#
loop_
_entity_poly.entity_id
_entity_poly.type
_entity_poly.pdbx_seq_one_letter_code
_entity_poly.pdbx_strand_id
1 'polypeptide(L)'
;MKRVGKRGEGKFKRISWDEATAFIAAELTRVSEQYGREAIYYNYQSGAYYHTQGSPAWKRLLNLTGGYLNYHNTYSTAQIATATPYMHGTYVGSHFTQIAHSDLVVLFGLKSLRNADVRRRSG
;
A
#
# COMPACT_ATOMS: atom_id res chain seq x y z
N MET A 1 -19.18 -8.23 -7.05
CA MET A 1 -19.54 -9.60 -6.61
C MET A 1 -19.75 -9.59 -5.09
N LYS A 2 -20.71 -10.35 -4.56
CA LYS A 2 -20.98 -10.49 -3.11
C LYS A 2 -20.81 -11.94 -2.66
N ARG A 3 -20.15 -12.16 -1.53
CA ARG A 3 -19.95 -13.51 -0.95
C ARG A 3 -21.29 -14.06 -0.47
N VAL A 4 -21.63 -15.30 -0.84
CA VAL A 4 -22.88 -15.97 -0.44
C VAL A 4 -22.65 -17.27 0.36
N GLY A 5 -21.42 -17.76 0.45
CA GLY A 5 -21.03 -18.92 1.26
C GLY A 5 -20.09 -18.57 2.42
N LYS A 6 -19.54 -19.60 3.07
CA LYS A 6 -18.53 -19.42 4.11
C LYS A 6 -17.24 -18.83 3.52
N ARG A 7 -16.44 -18.18 4.36
CA ARG A 7 -15.13 -17.63 3.97
C ARG A 7 -14.25 -18.77 3.46
N GLY A 8 -13.64 -18.59 2.29
CA GLY A 8 -12.78 -19.59 1.65
C GLY A 8 -13.47 -20.49 0.62
N GLU A 9 -14.81 -20.54 0.56
CA GLU A 9 -15.53 -21.42 -0.39
C GLU A 9 -15.52 -20.91 -1.84
N GLY A 10 -15.08 -19.67 -2.09
CA GLY A 10 -15.09 -19.09 -3.44
C GLY A 10 -16.48 -18.84 -4.03
N LYS A 11 -17.56 -18.92 -3.23
CA LYS A 11 -18.94 -18.73 -3.71
C LYS A 11 -19.35 -17.26 -3.68
N PHE A 12 -19.60 -16.70 -4.87
CA PHE A 12 -20.03 -15.32 -5.05
C PHE A 12 -21.21 -15.19 -6.00
N LYS A 13 -22.07 -14.22 -5.71
CA LYS A 13 -23.15 -13.78 -6.60
C LYS A 13 -22.78 -12.47 -7.29
N ARG A 14 -23.17 -12.31 -8.56
CA ARG A 14 -23.07 -11.03 -9.27
C ARG A 14 -24.10 -10.04 -8.73
N ILE A 15 -23.64 -8.82 -8.50
CA ILE A 15 -24.44 -7.69 -8.01
C ILE A 15 -24.10 -6.46 -8.86
N SER A 16 -24.98 -5.47 -8.90
CA SER A 16 -24.71 -4.20 -9.57
C SER A 16 -23.68 -3.37 -8.80
N TRP A 17 -23.17 -2.32 -9.44
CA TRP A 17 -22.30 -1.34 -8.76
C TRP A 17 -23.06 -0.60 -7.66
N ASP A 18 -24.31 -0.19 -7.92
CA ASP A 18 -25.16 0.51 -6.96
C ASP A 18 -25.42 -0.34 -5.72
N GLU A 19 -25.68 -1.64 -5.89
CA GLU A 19 -25.85 -2.55 -4.76
C GLU A 19 -24.55 -2.70 -3.95
N ALA A 20 -23.40 -2.76 -4.63
CA ALA A 20 -22.11 -2.92 -3.97
C ALA A 20 -21.73 -1.68 -3.15
N THR A 21 -21.88 -0.49 -3.74
CA THR A 21 -21.52 0.78 -3.09
C THR A 21 -22.47 1.08 -1.93
N ALA A 22 -23.78 0.90 -2.12
CA ALA A 22 -24.76 1.08 -1.05
C ALA A 22 -24.50 0.12 0.13
N PHE A 23 -24.18 -1.15 -0.16
CA PHE A 23 -23.86 -2.13 0.88
C PHE A 23 -22.60 -1.74 1.67
N ILE A 24 -21.53 -1.33 0.99
CA ILE A 24 -20.28 -0.91 1.66
C ILE A 24 -20.50 0.35 2.49
N ALA A 25 -21.22 1.33 1.95
CA ALA A 25 -21.54 2.58 2.67
C ALA A 25 -22.35 2.29 3.95
N ALA A 26 -23.39 1.46 3.86
CA ALA A 26 -24.20 1.07 5.01
C ALA A 26 -23.36 0.36 6.09
N GLU A 27 -22.46 -0.55 5.70
CA GLU A 27 -21.58 -1.24 6.66
C GLU A 27 -20.55 -0.30 7.29
N LEU A 28 -19.97 0.64 6.54
CA LEU A 28 -19.07 1.66 7.10
C LEU A 28 -19.79 2.54 8.13
N THR A 29 -21.03 2.96 7.83
CA THR A 29 -21.86 3.71 8.78
C THR A 29 -22.15 2.87 10.02
N ARG A 30 -22.69 1.66 9.85
CA ARG A 30 -23.03 0.75 10.96
C ARG A 30 -21.84 0.49 11.88
N VAL A 31 -20.65 0.21 11.32
CA VAL A 31 -19.44 -0.04 12.10
C VAL A 31 -19.00 1.22 12.84
N SER A 32 -19.03 2.37 12.17
CA SER A 32 -18.65 3.65 12.78
C SER A 32 -19.55 4.01 13.96
N GLU A 33 -20.86 3.83 13.82
CA GLU A 33 -21.85 4.14 14.86
C GLU A 33 -21.78 3.16 16.04
N GLN A 34 -21.55 1.88 15.75
CA GLN A 34 -21.59 0.84 16.78
C GLN A 34 -20.26 0.68 17.54
N TYR A 35 -19.12 0.88 16.88
CA TYR A 35 -17.79 0.53 17.41
C TYR A 35 -16.76 1.66 17.32
N GLY A 36 -17.15 2.84 16.85
CA GLY A 36 -16.22 3.94 16.65
C GLY A 36 -15.42 3.85 15.34
N ARG A 37 -14.68 4.92 15.04
CA ARG A 37 -13.93 5.07 13.77
C ARG A 37 -12.66 4.23 13.75
N GLU A 38 -12.09 3.95 14.92
CA GLU A 38 -10.95 3.07 15.16
C GLU A 38 -11.23 1.60 14.77
N ALA A 39 -12.50 1.20 14.71
CA ALA A 39 -12.88 -0.14 14.23
C ALA A 39 -12.72 -0.28 12.70
N ILE A 40 -12.57 0.82 11.97
CA ILE A 40 -12.31 0.80 10.52
C ILE A 40 -10.80 0.84 10.30
N TYR A 41 -10.24 -0.26 9.81
CA TYR A 41 -8.81 -0.38 9.53
C TYR A 41 -8.51 -0.24 8.03
N TYR A 42 -7.60 0.69 7.70
CA TYR A 42 -7.04 0.77 6.35
C TYR A 42 -5.77 -0.09 6.25
N ASN A 43 -5.88 -1.20 5.55
CA ASN A 43 -4.77 -2.14 5.37
C ASN A 43 -3.65 -1.54 4.50
N TYR A 44 -2.39 -1.77 4.90
CA TYR A 44 -1.22 -1.45 4.09
C TYR A 44 -1.30 -2.14 2.71
N GLN A 45 -0.99 -1.38 1.66
CA GLN A 45 -1.04 -1.81 0.27
C GLN A 45 0.15 -1.20 -0.49
N SER A 46 0.69 -1.93 -1.47
CA SER A 46 1.72 -1.46 -2.41
C SER A 46 1.23 -1.59 -3.85
N GLY A 47 1.73 -0.74 -4.76
CA GLY A 47 1.47 -0.86 -6.21
C GLY A 47 0.31 -0.03 -6.74
N ALA A 48 -0.52 0.57 -5.87
CA ALA A 48 -1.61 1.48 -6.25
C ALA A 48 -1.27 2.95 -5.93
N TYR A 49 -0.13 3.43 -6.44
CA TYR A 49 0.37 4.79 -6.18
C TYR A 49 -0.24 5.88 -7.08
N TYR A 50 -1.32 5.57 -7.81
CA TYR A 50 -2.00 6.52 -8.68
C TYR A 50 -2.58 7.69 -7.87
N HIS A 51 -2.28 8.91 -8.29
CA HIS A 51 -2.62 10.12 -7.54
C HIS A 51 -4.12 10.29 -7.26
N THR A 52 -4.99 9.95 -8.23
CA THR A 52 -6.44 10.22 -8.15
C THR A 52 -7.30 8.97 -7.94
N GLN A 53 -6.77 7.78 -8.23
CA GLN A 53 -7.54 6.52 -8.22
C GLN A 53 -6.93 5.44 -7.32
N GLY A 54 -5.81 5.75 -6.65
CA GLY A 54 -5.08 4.83 -5.78
C GLY A 54 -5.35 5.04 -4.30
N SER A 55 -4.36 4.69 -3.47
CA SER A 55 -4.42 4.84 -2.01
C SER A 55 -4.86 6.23 -1.51
N PRO A 56 -4.47 7.37 -2.13
CA PRO A 56 -4.87 8.70 -1.64
C PRO A 56 -6.38 8.94 -1.62
N ALA A 57 -7.11 8.44 -2.62
CA ALA A 57 -8.56 8.64 -2.74
C ALA A 57 -9.32 7.97 -1.58
N TRP A 58 -8.96 6.72 -1.27
CA TRP A 58 -9.55 5.98 -0.16
C TRP A 58 -9.22 6.58 1.20
N LYS A 59 -7.95 6.97 1.42
CA LYS A 59 -7.54 7.63 2.67
C LYS A 59 -8.30 8.95 2.86
N ARG A 60 -8.50 9.72 1.79
CA ARG A 60 -9.29 10.95 1.81
C ARG A 60 -10.74 10.68 2.16
N LEU A 61 -11.38 9.69 1.52
CA LEU A 61 -12.77 9.30 1.83
C LEU A 61 -12.92 8.98 3.32
N LEU A 62 -12.07 8.11 3.85
CA LEU A 62 -12.14 7.70 5.26
C LEU A 62 -11.92 8.88 6.22
N ASN A 63 -10.96 9.76 5.91
CA ASN A 63 -10.75 10.99 6.68
C ASN A 63 -11.97 11.92 6.67
N LEU A 64 -12.59 12.13 5.51
CA LEU A 64 -13.81 12.96 5.38
C LEU A 64 -14.99 12.37 6.14
N THR A 65 -15.03 11.05 6.29
CA THR A 65 -16.09 10.40 7.06
C THR A 65 -15.86 10.45 8.56
N GLY A 66 -14.68 10.78 9.07
CA GLY A 66 -14.41 10.83 10.53
C GLY A 66 -13.14 10.12 10.98
N GLY A 67 -12.31 9.66 10.04
CA GLY A 67 -11.05 8.99 10.33
C GLY A 67 -11.16 7.46 10.35
N TYR A 68 -10.02 6.82 10.59
CA TYR A 68 -9.84 5.37 10.56
C TYR A 68 -8.56 4.99 11.30
N LEU A 69 -8.44 3.72 11.70
CA LEU A 69 -7.18 3.16 12.19
C LEU A 69 -6.22 2.96 11.02
N ASN A 70 -5.10 3.68 11.05
CA ASN A 70 -4.08 3.60 10.03
C ASN A 70 -3.02 2.53 10.38
N TYR A 71 -2.28 2.08 9.37
CA TYR A 71 -1.13 1.20 9.56
C TYR A 71 0.14 2.01 9.84
N HIS A 72 1.14 1.35 10.41
CA HIS A 72 2.48 1.87 10.58
C HIS A 72 3.48 1.01 9.78
N ASN A 73 4.51 1.63 9.21
CA ASN A 73 5.57 0.98 8.43
C ASN A 73 5.11 0.24 7.16
N THR A 74 6.06 -0.39 6.47
CA THR A 74 5.85 -1.21 5.26
C THR A 74 6.68 -2.49 5.36
N TYR A 75 6.38 -3.52 4.56
CA TYR A 75 7.16 -4.76 4.60
C TYR A 75 8.60 -4.60 4.08
N SER A 76 8.88 -3.60 3.23
CA SER A 76 10.16 -3.47 2.53
C SER A 76 11.05 -2.36 3.07
N THR A 77 10.47 -1.29 3.63
CA THR A 77 11.22 -0.09 4.00
C THR A 77 11.26 0.21 5.49
N ALA A 78 10.58 -0.58 6.34
CA ALA A 78 10.47 -0.30 7.78
C ALA A 78 11.82 -0.03 8.46
N GLN A 79 12.80 -0.92 8.28
CA GLN A 79 14.09 -0.82 8.97
C GLN A 79 14.90 0.40 8.52
N ILE A 80 14.92 0.67 7.21
CA ILE A 80 15.63 1.83 6.65
C ILE A 80 14.96 3.13 7.12
N ALA A 81 13.63 3.18 7.12
CA ALA A 81 12.85 4.33 7.57
C ALA A 81 13.07 4.65 9.05
N THR A 82 13.31 3.63 9.88
CA THR A 82 13.64 3.82 11.29
C THR A 82 15.09 4.25 11.49
N ALA A 83 16.07 3.62 10.83
CA ALA A 83 17.49 3.86 11.13
C ALA A 83 18.03 5.18 10.57
N THR A 84 17.60 5.58 9.35
CA THR A 84 18.19 6.72 8.63
C THR A 84 18.06 8.07 9.37
N PRO A 85 16.95 8.42 10.05
CA PRO A 85 16.90 9.65 10.85
C PRO A 85 17.90 9.69 11.99
N TYR A 86 18.22 8.56 12.62
CA TYR A 86 19.23 8.52 13.69
C TYR A 86 20.67 8.66 13.17
N MET A 87 20.92 8.26 11.92
CA MET A 87 22.26 8.32 11.31
C MET A 87 22.50 9.62 10.53
N HIS A 88 21.46 10.15 9.89
CA HIS A 88 21.55 11.24 8.91
C HIS A 88 20.61 12.41 9.20
N GLY A 89 19.81 12.36 10.28
CA GLY A 89 18.82 13.38 10.62
C GLY A 89 17.56 13.38 9.75
N THR A 90 17.50 12.57 8.69
CA THR A 90 16.37 12.47 7.76
C THR A 90 16.41 11.16 6.93
N TYR A 91 15.30 10.85 6.26
CA TYR A 91 15.23 9.74 5.30
C TYR A 91 15.76 10.18 3.94
N VAL A 92 16.98 9.76 3.59
CA VAL A 92 17.68 10.15 2.36
C VAL A 92 18.30 8.96 1.66
N GLY A 93 18.46 9.05 0.34
CA GLY A 93 19.12 8.04 -0.47
C GLY A 93 19.54 8.60 -1.84
N SER A 94 20.59 8.04 -2.42
CA SER A 94 21.08 8.41 -3.75
C SER A 94 20.28 7.74 -4.86
N HIS A 95 20.16 8.43 -6.00
CA HIS A 95 19.59 7.82 -7.20
C HIS A 95 20.50 6.73 -7.76
N PHE A 96 19.93 5.65 -8.31
CA PHE A 96 20.71 4.53 -8.87
C PHE A 96 21.71 4.94 -9.96
N THR A 97 21.46 6.05 -10.68
CA THR A 97 22.40 6.57 -11.69
C THR A 97 23.74 7.01 -11.12
N GLN A 98 23.83 7.30 -9.81
CA GLN A 98 25.07 7.70 -9.15
C GLN A 98 26.12 6.56 -9.10
N ILE A 99 25.69 5.31 -9.32
CA ILE A 99 26.59 4.16 -9.46
C ILE A 99 27.63 4.39 -10.56
N ALA A 100 27.26 5.06 -11.66
CA ALA A 100 28.17 5.33 -12.79
C ALA A 100 29.30 6.31 -12.43
N HIS A 101 29.20 7.01 -11.29
CA HIS A 101 30.18 7.98 -10.81
C HIS A 101 30.96 7.46 -9.60
N SER A 102 30.94 6.14 -9.34
CA SER A 102 31.58 5.52 -8.17
C SER A 102 32.72 4.59 -8.61
N ASP A 103 33.89 4.70 -7.96
CA ASP A 103 35.01 3.78 -8.18
C ASP A 103 34.77 2.40 -7.52
N LEU A 104 33.93 2.36 -6.48
CA LEU A 104 33.57 1.15 -5.74
C LEU A 104 32.09 1.17 -5.33
N VAL A 105 31.43 0.03 -5.52
CA VAL A 105 30.02 -0.17 -5.13
C VAL A 105 29.89 -1.45 -4.32
N VAL A 106 29.42 -1.32 -3.08
CA VAL A 106 29.18 -2.47 -2.19
C VAL A 106 27.68 -2.74 -2.08
N LEU A 107 27.27 -3.95 -2.47
CA LEU A 107 25.87 -4.37 -2.50
C LEU A 107 25.54 -5.28 -1.30
N PHE A 108 25.19 -4.68 -0.16
CA PHE A 108 24.76 -5.44 1.03
C PHE A 108 23.33 -5.97 0.86
N GLY A 109 23.20 -7.27 0.60
CA GLY A 109 21.90 -7.95 0.48
C GLY A 109 21.14 -7.70 -0.82
N LEU A 110 21.69 -6.94 -1.77
CA LEU A 110 21.10 -6.70 -3.09
C LEU A 110 21.66 -7.66 -4.13
N LYS A 111 20.78 -8.34 -4.89
CA LYS A 111 21.16 -9.16 -6.06
C LYS A 111 20.85 -8.42 -7.36
N SER A 112 21.80 -7.62 -7.85
CA SER A 112 21.61 -6.69 -8.99
C SER A 112 21.25 -7.37 -10.31
N LEU A 113 21.84 -8.54 -10.63
CA LEU A 113 21.63 -9.22 -11.92
C LEU A 113 20.26 -9.90 -12.09
N ARG A 114 19.50 -10.14 -11.01
CA ARG A 114 18.18 -10.81 -11.09
C ARG A 114 17.01 -9.85 -10.94
N ASN A 115 17.21 -8.74 -10.22
CA ASN A 115 16.15 -7.80 -9.90
C ASN A 115 16.10 -6.60 -10.87
N ALA A 116 17.09 -6.45 -11.76
CA ALA A 116 17.21 -5.35 -12.71
C ALA A 116 17.13 -5.81 -14.19
N ASP A 117 16.56 -6.99 -14.49
CA ASP A 117 16.42 -7.50 -15.87
C ASP A 117 15.45 -6.62 -16.70
N VAL A 118 15.95 -5.49 -17.16
CA VAL A 118 15.52 -4.84 -18.38
C VAL A 118 16.35 -5.50 -19.47
N ARG A 119 15.82 -6.58 -20.05
CA ARG A 119 16.45 -7.29 -21.18
C ARG A 119 16.92 -6.27 -22.21
N ARG A 120 18.23 -6.07 -22.32
CA ARG A 120 18.83 -5.53 -23.55
C ARG A 120 18.56 -6.58 -24.63
N ARG A 121 17.57 -6.30 -25.49
CA ARG A 121 17.52 -6.96 -26.80
C ARG A 121 18.76 -6.50 -27.56
N SER A 122 19.76 -7.37 -27.61
CA SER A 122 20.85 -7.29 -28.59
C SER A 122 20.23 -7.46 -29.98
N GLY A 123 20.36 -6.43 -30.81
CA GLY A 123 20.32 -6.58 -32.27
C GLY A 123 21.68 -7.03 -32.79
#